data_AF-A0A520Z0G2-F1
#
_entry.id   AF-A0A520Z0G2-F1
#
_cell.length_a   1.000
_cell.length_b   1.000
_cell.length_c   1.000
_cell.angle_alpha   90.00
_cell.angle_beta   90.00
_cell.angle_gamma   90.00
#
_symmetry.space_group_name_H-M   'P 1'
#
loop_
_entity.id
_entity.type
_entity.pdbx_description
1 polymer ?
#
loop_
_entity_poly.entity_id
_entity_poly.type
_entity_poly.pdbx_seq_one_letter_code
_entity_poly.pdbx_strand_id
1 'polypeptide(L)'
;YLGGRVDQYMMRLVDILYALPFMIFIILLMVVFGRSFLLLFIAIGLVEWLTMARIVRAEVLNIKSQDYIAAAIVSGLNRWQVLWRHVLPNTLGPIIVYVTLTIPSVILLESFLSFLGLGIQPPQSSWGVLIARGVESMEEYPWLLAFPGTTLALSLFALNFLGDGLRDALDPRSDSHASMQAPQA
;
A
#
# COMPACT_ATOMS: atom_id res chain seq x y z
N TYR A 1 -17.43 -1.36 -10.83
CA TYR A 1 -18.82 -1.89 -10.79
C TYR A 1 -19.43 -2.12 -12.20
N LEU A 2 -19.29 -1.17 -13.14
CA LEU A 2 -19.88 -1.29 -14.48
C LEU A 2 -19.36 -2.47 -15.33
N GLY A 3 -18.13 -2.96 -15.08
CA GLY A 3 -17.59 -4.17 -15.72
C GLY A 3 -17.45 -4.06 -17.24
N GLY A 4 -17.02 -5.15 -17.89
CA GLY A 4 -16.97 -5.24 -19.35
C GLY A 4 -15.73 -4.61 -19.99
N ARG A 5 -15.88 -4.08 -21.22
CA ARG A 5 -14.76 -3.62 -22.06
C ARG A 5 -13.95 -2.48 -21.45
N VAL A 6 -14.61 -1.53 -20.77
CA VAL A 6 -13.93 -0.39 -20.12
C VAL A 6 -13.00 -0.87 -19.01
N ASP A 7 -13.46 -1.80 -18.17
CA ASP A 7 -12.65 -2.42 -17.13
C ASP A 7 -11.44 -3.17 -17.71
N GLN A 8 -11.63 -3.90 -18.82
CA GLN A 8 -10.53 -4.58 -19.51
C GLN A 8 -9.49 -3.60 -20.08
N TYR A 9 -9.90 -2.50 -20.70
CA TYR A 9 -8.96 -1.50 -21.21
C TYR A 9 -8.21 -0.78 -20.09
N MET A 10 -8.93 -0.40 -19.02
CA MET A 10 -8.33 0.25 -17.85
C MET A 10 -7.30 -0.67 -17.19
N MET A 11 -7.62 -1.95 -17.03
CA MET A 11 -6.69 -2.92 -16.44
C MET A 11 -5.52 -3.24 -17.35
N ARG A 12 -5.72 -3.29 -18.68
CA ARG A 12 -4.61 -3.39 -19.63
C ARG A 12 -3.62 -2.23 -19.49
N LEU A 13 -4.12 -1.01 -19.32
CA LEU A 13 -3.26 0.16 -19.10
C LEU A 13 -2.46 0.00 -17.80
N VAL A 14 -3.11 -0.42 -16.72
CA VAL A 14 -2.43 -0.71 -15.44
C VAL A 14 -1.36 -1.80 -15.60
N ASP A 15 -1.67 -2.89 -16.29
CA ASP A 15 -0.73 -4.00 -16.51
C ASP A 15 0.47 -3.57 -17.39
N ILE A 16 0.26 -2.70 -18.39
CA ILE A 16 1.35 -2.11 -19.20
C ILE A 16 2.25 -1.23 -18.33
N LEU A 17 1.67 -0.37 -17.48
CA LEU A 17 2.45 0.45 -16.56
C LEU A 17 3.24 -0.40 -15.57
N TYR A 18 2.69 -1.54 -15.14
CA TYR A 18 3.36 -2.49 -14.24
C TYR A 18 4.57 -3.19 -14.85
N ALA A 19 4.69 -3.23 -16.17
CA ALA A 19 5.87 -3.76 -16.84
C ALA A 19 7.09 -2.81 -16.73
N LEU A 20 6.87 -1.56 -16.31
CA LEU A 20 7.95 -0.59 -16.15
C LEU A 20 8.72 -0.83 -14.84
N PRO A 21 10.06 -0.70 -14.85
CA PRO A 21 10.85 -0.68 -13.62
C PRO A 21 10.56 0.62 -12.84
N PHE A 22 9.58 0.56 -11.93
CA PHE A 22 9.06 1.75 -11.23
C PHE A 22 10.12 2.59 -10.51
N MET A 23 11.12 1.93 -9.91
CA MET A 23 12.22 2.64 -9.27
C MET A 23 12.99 3.51 -10.26
N ILE A 24 13.28 2.99 -11.47
CA ILE A 24 13.95 3.76 -12.53
C ILE A 24 13.06 4.91 -13.00
N PHE A 25 11.76 4.69 -13.10
CA PHE A 25 10.81 5.74 -13.46
C PHE A 25 10.81 6.89 -12.44
N ILE A 26 10.77 6.59 -11.14
CA ILE A 26 10.82 7.61 -10.08
C ILE A 26 12.16 8.36 -10.11
N ILE A 27 13.27 7.64 -10.26
CA ILE A 27 14.61 8.25 -10.39
C ILE A 27 14.65 9.21 -11.58
N LEU A 28 14.17 8.78 -12.76
CA LEU A 28 14.12 9.60 -13.96
C LEU A 28 13.31 10.88 -13.74
N LEU A 29 12.14 10.78 -13.07
CA LEU A 29 11.34 11.94 -12.72
C LEU A 29 12.12 12.93 -11.83
N MET A 30 12.80 12.45 -10.79
CA MET A 30 13.59 13.31 -9.90
C MET A 30 14.77 13.98 -10.61
N VAL A 31 15.40 13.27 -11.55
CA VAL A 31 16.55 13.79 -12.31
C VAL A 31 16.11 14.84 -13.33
N VAL A 32 14.99 14.61 -14.02
CA VAL A 32 14.50 15.49 -15.11
C VAL A 32 13.78 16.71 -14.57
N PHE A 33 12.88 16.54 -13.61
CA PHE A 33 12.05 17.64 -13.08
C PHE A 33 12.66 18.30 -11.83
N GLY A 34 13.77 17.76 -11.34
CA GLY A 34 14.44 18.21 -10.12
C GLY A 34 13.92 17.49 -8.88
N ARG A 35 14.74 17.57 -7.82
CA ARG A 35 14.45 16.94 -6.52
C ARG A 35 13.50 17.83 -5.72
N SER A 36 12.30 17.36 -5.45
CA SER A 36 11.29 18.05 -4.66
C SER A 36 10.56 17.06 -3.78
N PHE A 37 10.34 17.42 -2.51
CA PHE A 37 9.52 16.65 -1.57
C PHE A 37 8.16 16.30 -2.19
N LEU A 38 7.48 17.30 -2.76
CA LEU A 38 6.16 17.11 -3.38
C LEU A 38 6.24 16.17 -4.60
N LEU A 39 7.25 16.36 -5.46
CA LEU A 39 7.42 15.51 -6.64
C LEU A 39 7.69 14.06 -6.25
N LEU A 40 8.47 13.82 -5.20
CA LEU A 40 8.78 12.49 -4.68
C LEU A 40 7.52 11.74 -4.28
N PHE A 41 6.68 12.35 -3.44
CA PHE A 41 5.44 11.73 -2.99
C PHE A 41 4.40 11.59 -4.09
N ILE A 42 4.34 12.54 -5.04
CA ILE A 42 3.49 12.39 -6.23
C ILE A 42 3.96 11.22 -7.09
N ALA A 43 5.27 11.10 -7.35
CA ALA A 43 5.83 10.02 -8.16
C ALA A 43 5.59 8.65 -7.53
N ILE A 44 5.80 8.52 -6.22
CA ILE A 44 5.49 7.30 -5.45
C ILE A 44 3.97 7.02 -5.53
N GLY A 45 3.12 8.01 -5.26
CA GLY A 45 1.67 7.85 -5.33
C GLY A 45 1.17 7.43 -6.72
N LEU A 46 1.79 7.94 -7.79
CA LEU A 46 1.54 7.59 -9.19
C LEU A 46 1.99 6.17 -9.56
N VAL A 47 2.80 5.52 -8.73
CA VAL A 47 3.15 4.11 -8.90
C VAL A 47 2.25 3.25 -8.00
N GLU A 48 2.16 3.58 -6.72
CA GLU A 48 1.46 2.77 -5.71
C GLU A 48 -0.06 2.66 -5.98
N TRP A 49 -0.67 3.65 -6.65
CA TRP A 49 -2.09 3.56 -7.02
C TRP A 49 -2.39 2.40 -7.97
N LEU A 50 -1.40 1.94 -8.76
CA LEU A 50 -1.58 0.84 -9.70
C LEU A 50 -1.94 -0.44 -8.95
N THR A 51 -1.21 -0.74 -7.88
CA THR A 51 -1.46 -1.93 -7.07
C THR A 51 -2.78 -1.80 -6.30
N MET A 52 -3.03 -0.62 -5.71
CA MET A 52 -4.30 -0.32 -5.03
C MET A 52 -5.51 -0.51 -5.94
N ALA A 53 -5.44 -0.02 -7.19
CA ALA A 53 -6.53 -0.15 -8.15
C ALA A 53 -6.89 -1.61 -8.44
N ARG A 54 -5.88 -2.50 -8.54
CA ARG A 54 -6.08 -3.94 -8.75
C ARG A 54 -6.77 -4.59 -7.55
N ILE A 55 -6.39 -4.19 -6.34
CA ILE A 55 -6.94 -4.73 -5.09
C ILE A 55 -8.38 -4.30 -4.89
N VAL A 56 -8.67 -2.99 -5.03
CA VAL A 56 -10.03 -2.48 -4.98
C VAL A 56 -10.90 -3.16 -6.03
N ARG A 57 -10.38 -3.38 -7.25
CA ARG A 57 -11.11 -4.10 -8.29
C ARG A 57 -11.40 -5.55 -7.89
N ALA A 58 -10.40 -6.27 -7.37
CA ALA A 58 -10.57 -7.66 -6.94
C ALA A 58 -11.66 -7.76 -5.85
N GLU A 59 -11.63 -6.86 -4.87
CA GLU A 59 -12.59 -6.82 -3.78
C GLU A 59 -14.00 -6.47 -4.25
N VAL A 60 -14.13 -5.46 -5.13
CA VAL A 60 -15.41 -5.10 -5.74
C VAL A 60 -16.00 -6.26 -6.56
N LEU A 61 -15.16 -7.01 -7.28
CA LEU A 61 -15.61 -8.19 -8.04
C LEU A 61 -16.04 -9.32 -7.11
N ASN A 62 -15.30 -9.58 -6.03
CA ASN A 62 -15.65 -10.57 -5.02
C ASN A 62 -17.00 -10.25 -4.38
N ILE A 63 -17.16 -9.04 -3.83
CA ILE A 63 -18.39 -8.60 -3.19
C ILE A 63 -19.57 -8.66 -4.16
N LYS A 64 -19.39 -8.22 -5.41
CA LYS A 64 -20.45 -8.25 -6.43
C LYS A 64 -20.96 -9.67 -6.72
N SER A 65 -20.13 -10.70 -6.54
CA SER A 65 -20.52 -12.10 -6.73
C SER A 65 -21.24 -12.74 -5.54
N GLN A 66 -21.42 -12.01 -4.44
CA GLN A 66 -22.07 -12.53 -3.22
C GLN A 66 -23.60 -12.56 -3.36
N ASP A 67 -24.24 -13.61 -2.82
CA ASP A 67 -25.69 -13.84 -2.93
C ASP A 67 -26.54 -12.70 -2.32
N TYR A 68 -26.06 -12.09 -1.24
CA TYR A 68 -26.78 -10.98 -0.61
C TYR A 68 -26.84 -9.73 -1.50
N ILE A 69 -25.86 -9.53 -2.39
CA ILE A 69 -25.91 -8.45 -3.39
C ILE A 69 -26.99 -8.75 -4.43
N ALA A 70 -27.10 -9.99 -4.89
CA ALA A 70 -28.15 -10.40 -5.80
C ALA A 70 -29.54 -10.22 -5.16
N ALA A 71 -29.71 -10.65 -3.92
CA ALA A 71 -30.94 -10.46 -3.15
C ALA A 71 -31.30 -8.96 -2.98
N ALA A 72 -30.32 -8.11 -2.69
CA ALA A 72 -30.52 -6.66 -2.57
C ALA A 72 -31.02 -6.01 -3.87
N ILE A 73 -30.47 -6.43 -5.02
CA ILE A 73 -30.91 -5.94 -6.34
C ILE A 73 -32.34 -6.40 -6.64
N VAL A 74 -32.67 -7.66 -6.39
CA VAL A 74 -34.04 -8.21 -6.59
C VAL A 74 -35.05 -7.51 -5.67
N SER A 75 -34.60 -7.07 -4.49
CA SER A 75 -35.41 -6.29 -3.54
C SER A 75 -35.64 -4.83 -3.97
N GLY A 76 -35.15 -4.43 -5.15
CA GLY A 76 -35.41 -3.13 -5.77
C GLY A 76 -34.33 -2.07 -5.52
N LEU A 77 -33.19 -2.40 -4.90
CA LEU A 77 -32.09 -1.44 -4.77
C LEU A 77 -31.45 -1.19 -6.13
N ASN A 78 -31.25 0.09 -6.46
CA ASN A 78 -30.53 0.47 -7.66
C ASN A 78 -29.01 0.27 -7.47
N ARG A 79 -28.28 0.26 -8.58
CA ARG A 79 -26.82 0.02 -8.61
C ARG A 79 -26.01 0.99 -7.74
N TRP A 80 -26.46 2.24 -7.63
CA TRP A 80 -25.78 3.27 -6.83
C TRP A 80 -25.98 3.02 -5.33
N GLN A 81 -27.20 2.67 -4.93
CA GLN A 81 -27.51 2.27 -3.56
C GLN A 81 -26.71 1.03 -3.16
N VAL A 82 -26.60 0.02 -4.05
CA VAL A 82 -25.78 -1.16 -3.81
C VAL A 82 -24.31 -0.80 -3.64
N LEU A 83 -23.78 0.09 -4.49
CA LEU A 83 -22.40 0.54 -4.42
C LEU A 83 -22.08 1.21 -3.08
N TRP A 84 -22.87 2.22 -2.66
CA TRP A 84 -22.58 3.00 -1.46
C TRP A 84 -22.96 2.30 -0.15
N ARG A 85 -24.02 1.49 -0.15
CA ARG A 85 -24.52 0.85 1.07
C ARG A 85 -23.88 -0.50 1.35
N HIS A 86 -23.46 -1.21 0.31
CA HIS A 86 -22.93 -2.57 0.44
C HIS A 86 -21.50 -2.69 -0.06
N VAL A 87 -21.21 -2.29 -1.30
CA VAL A 87 -19.88 -2.54 -1.87
C VAL A 87 -18.79 -1.71 -1.18
N LEU A 88 -18.93 -0.38 -1.16
CA LEU A 88 -17.90 0.51 -0.64
C LEU A 88 -17.59 0.23 0.84
N PRO A 89 -18.57 0.11 1.76
CA PRO A 89 -18.29 -0.19 3.16
C PRO A 89 -17.60 -1.54 3.36
N ASN A 90 -17.96 -2.57 2.60
CA ASN A 90 -17.33 -3.89 2.70
C ASN A 90 -15.90 -3.91 2.11
N THR A 91 -15.60 -3.06 1.11
CA THR A 91 -14.23 -2.94 0.59
C THR A 91 -13.28 -2.20 1.54
N LEU A 92 -13.78 -1.38 2.48
CA LEU A 92 -12.92 -0.52 3.31
C LEU A 92 -12.00 -1.34 4.23
N GLY A 93 -12.48 -2.43 4.82
CA GLY A 93 -11.66 -3.29 5.69
C GLY A 93 -10.39 -3.78 4.99
N PRO A 94 -10.51 -4.55 3.90
CA PRO A 94 -9.36 -4.99 3.11
C PRO A 94 -8.46 -3.85 2.60
N ILE A 95 -9.05 -2.70 2.21
CA ILE A 95 -8.27 -1.54 1.76
C ILE A 95 -7.41 -0.96 2.89
N ILE A 96 -7.98 -0.78 4.09
CA ILE A 96 -7.25 -0.22 5.24
C ILE A 96 -6.09 -1.15 5.64
N VAL A 97 -6.34 -2.46 5.66
CA VAL A 97 -5.29 -3.47 5.90
C VAL A 97 -4.15 -3.30 4.89
N TYR A 98 -4.50 -3.26 3.60
CA TYR A 98 -3.49 -3.19 2.55
C TYR A 98 -2.72 -1.87 2.55
N VAL A 99 -3.37 -0.74 2.83
CA VAL A 99 -2.71 0.55 3.03
C VAL A 99 -1.68 0.44 4.16
N THR A 100 -2.05 -0.18 5.28
CA THR A 100 -1.17 -0.32 6.44
C THR A 100 0.08 -1.14 6.10
N LEU A 101 -0.09 -2.23 5.35
CA LEU A 101 1.01 -3.09 4.89
C LEU A 101 1.88 -2.44 3.80
N THR A 102 1.37 -1.43 3.10
CA THR A 102 2.13 -0.73 2.04
C THR A 102 3.03 0.37 2.59
N ILE A 103 2.68 0.97 3.74
CA ILE A 103 3.45 2.07 4.35
C ILE A 103 4.93 1.70 4.57
N PRO A 104 5.29 0.53 5.14
CA PRO A 104 6.70 0.12 5.29
C PRO A 104 7.46 0.08 3.96
N SER A 105 6.84 -0.47 2.91
CA SER A 105 7.46 -0.55 1.58
C SER A 105 7.72 0.83 0.99
N VAL A 106 6.79 1.77 1.17
CA VAL A 106 6.95 3.17 0.73
C VAL A 106 8.05 3.88 1.51
N ILE A 107 8.11 3.70 2.84
CA ILE A 107 9.19 4.28 3.67
C ILE A 107 10.56 3.73 3.23
N LEU A 108 10.65 2.43 2.96
CA LEU A 108 11.87 1.79 2.49
C LEU A 108 12.30 2.34 1.12
N LEU A 109 11.37 2.48 0.19
CA LEU A 109 11.61 3.06 -1.14
C LEU A 109 12.09 4.51 -1.03
N GLU A 110 11.41 5.34 -0.24
CA GLU A 110 11.82 6.73 0.01
C GLU A 110 13.22 6.78 0.63
N SER A 111 13.47 5.95 1.65
CA SER A 111 14.76 5.90 2.34
C SER A 111 15.88 5.50 1.38
N PHE A 112 15.62 4.56 0.47
CA PHE A 112 16.57 4.16 -0.57
C PHE A 112 16.86 5.30 -1.57
N LEU A 113 15.84 6.00 -2.04
CA LEU A 113 16.02 7.15 -2.95
C LEU A 113 16.75 8.31 -2.26
N SER A 114 16.41 8.58 -1.00
CA SER A 114 17.08 9.56 -0.15
C SER A 114 18.54 9.18 0.12
N PHE A 115 18.83 7.89 0.33
CA PHE A 115 20.18 7.38 0.47
C PHE A 115 21.03 7.60 -0.79
N LEU A 116 20.43 7.45 -1.97
CA LEU A 116 21.06 7.77 -3.26
C LEU A 116 21.16 9.29 -3.55
N GLY A 117 20.74 10.15 -2.64
CA GLY A 117 20.77 11.61 -2.81
C GLY A 117 19.68 12.17 -3.73
N LEU A 118 18.68 11.35 -4.08
CA LEU A 118 17.54 11.70 -4.94
C LEU A 118 16.27 12.03 -4.17
N GLY A 119 16.26 11.81 -2.85
CA GLY A 119 15.11 12.06 -2.00
C GLY A 119 15.11 13.45 -1.35
N ILE A 120 14.64 13.50 -0.11
CA ILE A 120 14.34 14.73 0.63
C ILE A 120 15.61 15.58 0.83
N GLN A 121 15.50 16.89 0.59
CA GLN A 121 16.64 17.83 0.67
C GLN A 121 16.56 18.71 1.93
N PRO A 122 17.69 19.26 2.42
CA PRO A 122 17.68 20.26 3.49
C PRO A 122 16.70 21.41 3.19
N PRO A 123 15.98 21.96 4.19
CA PRO A 123 16.12 21.79 5.64
C PRO A 123 15.44 20.54 6.22
N GLN A 124 14.73 19.76 5.39
CA GLN A 124 14.07 18.54 5.83
C GLN A 124 15.09 17.40 5.95
N SER A 125 14.75 16.37 6.73
CA SER A 125 15.56 15.18 6.93
C SER A 125 14.69 13.94 6.82
N SER A 126 15.25 12.86 6.29
CA SER A 126 14.66 11.52 6.26
C SER A 126 15.62 10.50 6.83
N TRP A 127 15.12 9.33 7.22
CA TRP A 127 15.98 8.24 7.68
C TRP A 127 17.00 7.83 6.62
N GLY A 128 16.63 7.82 5.34
CA GLY A 128 17.57 7.55 4.25
C GLY A 128 18.73 8.54 4.16
N VAL A 129 18.47 9.84 4.29
CA VAL A 129 19.53 10.87 4.30
C VAL A 129 20.44 10.72 5.53
N LEU A 130 19.87 10.44 6.69
CA LEU A 130 20.64 10.22 7.92
C LEU A 130 21.55 9.00 7.81
N ILE A 131 21.05 7.92 7.23
CA ILE A 131 21.84 6.70 6.97
C ILE A 131 22.97 7.01 5.98
N ALA A 132 22.71 7.74 4.89
CA ALA A 132 23.76 8.11 3.92
C ALA A 132 24.91 8.88 4.57
N ARG A 133 24.60 9.90 5.38
CA ARG A 133 25.62 10.66 6.13
C ARG A 133 26.33 9.80 7.18
N GLY A 134 25.58 8.92 7.84
CA GLY A 134 26.12 7.97 8.80
C GLY A 134 27.14 7.02 8.16
N VAL A 135 26.91 6.58 6.92
CA VAL A 135 27.86 5.77 6.14
C VAL A 135 29.14 6.56 5.86
N GLU A 136 29.05 7.81 5.44
CA GLU A 136 30.22 8.67 5.15
C GLU A 136 31.11 8.90 6.38
N SER A 137 30.51 8.94 7.58
CA SER A 137 31.21 9.20 8.85
C SER A 137 31.40 7.96 9.72
N MET A 138 31.19 6.75 9.18
CA MET A 138 31.09 5.53 10.01
C MET A 138 32.41 5.16 10.72
N GLU A 139 33.56 5.52 10.15
CA GLU A 139 34.88 5.21 10.71
C GLU A 139 35.16 6.03 11.97
N GLU A 140 34.67 7.27 12.02
CA GLU A 140 34.90 8.20 13.13
C GLU A 140 33.72 8.19 14.12
N TYR A 141 32.49 8.13 13.59
CA TYR A 141 31.24 8.27 14.33
C TYR A 141 30.22 7.18 13.96
N PRO A 142 30.50 5.90 14.27
CA PRO A 142 29.64 4.77 13.86
C PRO A 142 28.20 4.85 14.38
N TRP A 143 27.96 5.57 15.48
CA TRP A 143 26.60 5.79 16.01
C TRP A 143 25.71 6.61 15.08
N LEU A 144 26.29 7.47 14.23
CA LEU A 144 25.52 8.24 13.25
C LEU A 144 24.88 7.34 12.18
N LEU A 145 25.39 6.13 11.99
CA LEU A 145 24.76 5.10 11.18
C LEU A 145 23.84 4.20 12.02
N ALA A 146 24.32 3.76 13.18
CA ALA A 146 23.61 2.78 14.02
C ALA A 146 22.22 3.28 14.46
N PHE A 147 22.10 4.52 14.93
CA PHE A 147 20.82 5.07 15.39
C PHE A 147 19.75 5.18 14.29
N PRO A 148 19.99 5.88 13.16
CA PRO A 148 18.97 5.98 12.12
C PRO A 148 18.69 4.63 11.45
N GLY A 149 19.71 3.77 11.27
CA GLY A 149 19.52 2.43 10.71
C GLY A 149 18.63 1.53 11.58
N THR A 150 18.88 1.49 12.89
CA THR A 150 18.06 0.72 13.84
C THR A 150 16.66 1.32 14.00
N THR A 151 16.54 2.64 14.04
CA THR A 151 15.23 3.32 14.13
C THR A 151 14.37 3.04 12.91
N LEU A 152 14.95 3.11 11.70
CA LEU A 152 14.28 2.72 10.46
C LEU A 152 13.83 1.27 10.53
N ALA A 153 14.73 0.33 10.86
CA ALA A 153 14.41 -1.08 10.95
C ALA A 153 13.27 -1.36 11.95
N LEU A 154 13.37 -0.85 13.17
CA LEU A 154 12.34 -1.02 14.20
C LEU A 154 10.98 -0.43 13.78
N SER A 155 10.99 0.72 13.11
CA SER A 155 9.78 1.36 12.62
C SER A 155 9.11 0.53 11.52
N LEU A 156 9.92 0.01 10.58
CA LEU A 156 9.42 -0.90 9.54
C LEU A 156 8.85 -2.19 10.15
N PHE A 157 9.53 -2.79 11.13
CA PHE A 157 9.01 -3.96 11.84
C PHE A 157 7.69 -3.64 12.54
N ALA A 158 7.65 -2.60 13.37
CA ALA A 158 6.46 -2.21 14.12
C ALA A 158 5.24 -1.98 13.20
N LEU A 159 5.44 -1.31 12.07
CA LEU A 159 4.38 -1.07 11.09
C LEU A 159 3.94 -2.33 10.35
N ASN A 160 4.85 -3.26 10.03
CA ASN A 160 4.48 -4.57 9.48
C ASN A 160 3.63 -5.37 10.48
N PHE A 161 4.10 -5.48 11.73
CA PHE A 161 3.34 -6.16 12.79
C PHE A 161 1.97 -5.53 13.04
N LEU A 162 1.89 -4.20 13.01
CA LEU A 162 0.61 -3.48 13.11
C LEU A 162 -0.32 -3.83 11.94
N GLY A 163 0.21 -3.88 10.71
CA GLY A 163 -0.54 -4.25 9.52
C GLY A 163 -1.05 -5.69 9.55
N ASP A 164 -0.20 -6.62 9.99
CA ASP A 164 -0.58 -8.03 10.16
C ASP A 164 -1.62 -8.20 11.28
N GLY A 165 -1.43 -7.54 12.42
CA GLY A 165 -2.42 -7.56 13.50
C GLY A 165 -3.78 -6.96 13.09
N LEU A 166 -3.76 -5.89 12.29
CA LEU A 166 -4.98 -5.30 11.73
C LEU A 166 -5.65 -6.22 10.71
N ARG A 167 -4.85 -6.91 9.88
CA ARG A 167 -5.34 -7.91 8.94
C ARG A 167 -6.05 -9.03 9.68
N ASP A 168 -5.43 -9.58 10.71
CA ASP A 168 -5.97 -10.69 11.49
C ASP A 168 -7.26 -10.28 12.21
N ALA A 169 -7.33 -9.06 12.76
CA ALA A 169 -8.54 -8.54 13.42
C ALA A 169 -9.70 -8.27 12.45
N LEU A 170 -9.42 -8.05 11.16
CA LEU A 170 -10.41 -7.76 10.13
C LEU A 170 -10.73 -8.97 9.24
N ASP A 171 -10.03 -10.10 9.40
CA ASP A 171 -10.34 -11.35 8.68
C ASP A 171 -11.50 -12.09 9.38
N PRO A 172 -12.70 -12.18 8.76
CA PRO A 172 -13.87 -12.81 9.39
C PRO A 172 -13.74 -14.34 9.54
N ARG A 173 -12.71 -14.97 8.95
CA ARG A 173 -12.57 -16.44 8.90
C ARG A 173 -11.85 -17.03 10.11
N SER A 174 -11.25 -16.23 10.99
CA SER A 174 -10.59 -16.74 12.21
C SER A 174 -11.56 -17.43 13.18
N ASP A 175 -12.81 -16.97 13.21
CA ASP A 175 -13.77 -17.38 14.25
C ASP A 175 -14.54 -18.67 13.91
N SER A 176 -14.59 -19.06 12.62
CA SER A 176 -15.39 -20.20 12.17
C SER A 176 -14.74 -21.57 12.42
N HIS A 177 -13.43 -21.64 12.66
CA HIS A 177 -12.73 -22.89 12.95
C HIS A 177 -12.70 -23.24 14.45
N ALA A 178 -12.82 -22.24 15.34
CA ALA A 178 -12.84 -22.46 16.79
C ALA A 178 -14.13 -23.15 17.27
N SER A 179 -15.27 -22.93 16.59
CA SER A 179 -16.56 -23.55 16.94
C SER A 179 -16.73 -24.99 16.46
N MET A 180 -15.88 -25.49 15.56
CA MET A 180 -15.95 -26.86 15.03
C MET A 180 -15.07 -27.87 15.78
N GLN A 181 -14.19 -27.41 16.68
CA GLN A 181 -13.27 -28.27 17.44
C GLN A 181 -13.63 -28.42 18.92
N ALA A 182 -14.78 -27.91 19.38
CA ALA A 182 -15.26 -28.20 20.72
C ALA A 182 -15.55 -29.72 20.84
N PRO A 183 -14.83 -30.47 21.70
CA PRO A 183 -15.17 -31.85 21.96
C PRO A 183 -16.55 -31.88 22.63
N GLN A 184 -17.48 -32.66 22.07
CA GLN A 184 -18.69 -33.04 22.78
C GLN A 184 -18.26 -33.93 23.95
N ALA A 185 -18.09 -33.33 25.12
CA ALA A 185 -17.85 -34.01 26.40
C ALA A 185 -19.12 -33.94 27.25
#